data_AF-A0A5B6WTN0-F1
#
_entry.id   AF-A0A5B6WTN0-F1
#
_cell.length_a   1.000
_cell.length_b   1.000
_cell.length_c   1.000
_cell.angle_alpha   90.00
_cell.angle_beta   90.00
_cell.angle_gamma   90.00
#
_symmetry.space_group_name_H-M   'P 1'
#
loop_
_entity.id
_entity.type
_entity.pdbx_description
1 polymer ?
#
loop_
_entity_poly.entity_id
_entity_poly.type
_entity_poly.pdbx_seq_one_letter_code
_entity_poly.pdbx_strand_id
1 'polypeptide(L)' 'MNTLLTLSDDGSILAELKAKLVPSGLLQHVMIPEWKWDRVTMDFVLGLPLSPKKKDAIWVVLD' A
#
# COMPACT_ATOMS: atom_id res chain seq x y z
N MET A 1 -11.30 -0.59 -31.37
CA MET A 1 -12.45 -1.13 -30.62
C MET A 1 -11.94 -2.32 -29.83
N ASN A 2 -12.04 -2.25 -28.51
CA ASN A 2 -11.30 -3.03 -27.51
C ASN A 2 -11.76 -4.50 -27.38
N THR A 3 -10.92 -5.43 -27.82
CA THR A 3 -11.12 -6.89 -27.72
C THR A 3 -10.71 -7.48 -26.36
N LEU A 4 -10.64 -6.69 -25.28
CA LEU A 4 -10.06 -7.12 -23.99
C LEU A 4 -11.09 -7.27 -22.86
N LEU A 5 -12.29 -7.78 -23.14
CA LEU A 5 -13.26 -8.14 -22.07
C LEU A 5 -14.18 -9.31 -22.43
N THR A 6 -13.76 -10.25 -23.29
CA THR A 6 -14.48 -11.53 -23.35
C THR A 6 -14.15 -12.30 -22.07
N LEU A 7 -14.98 -12.13 -21.05
CA LEU A 7 -15.04 -12.99 -19.87
C LEU A 7 -15.21 -14.41 -20.41
N SER A 8 -14.14 -15.19 -20.42
CA SER A 8 -14.26 -16.61 -20.72
C SER A 8 -15.14 -17.21 -19.61
N ASP A 9 -16.18 -17.94 -20.00
CA ASP A 9 -17.22 -18.50 -19.11
C ASP A 9 -16.66 -19.45 -18.03
N ASP A 10 -15.37 -19.77 -18.10
CA ASP A 10 -14.64 -20.62 -17.17
C ASP A 10 -14.04 -19.87 -15.96
N GLY A 11 -14.15 -18.53 -15.92
CA GLY A 11 -13.64 -17.72 -14.81
C GLY A 11 -12.11 -17.64 -14.73
N SER A 12 -11.37 -18.12 -15.74
CA SER A 12 -9.90 -18.13 -15.75
C SER A 12 -9.29 -16.72 -15.60
N ILE A 13 -9.90 -15.71 -16.22
CA ILE A 13 -9.44 -14.31 -16.11
C ILE A 13 -9.71 -13.73 -14.72
N LEU A 14 -10.79 -14.15 -14.06
CA LEU A 14 -11.07 -13.74 -12.67
C LEU A 14 -10.02 -14.30 -11.72
N ALA A 15 -9.58 -15.55 -11.92
CA ALA A 15 -8.51 -16.16 -11.15
C ALA A 15 -7.17 -15.44 -11.34
N GLU A 16 -6.85 -15.03 -12.57
CA GLU A 16 -5.62 -14.28 -12.85
C GLU A 16 -5.64 -12.85 -12.29
N LEU A 17 -6.79 -12.15 -12.35
CA LEU A 17 -6.98 -10.86 -11.68
C LEU A 17 -6.87 -10.98 -10.15
N LYS A 18 -7.42 -12.05 -9.56
CA LYS A 18 -7.30 -12.35 -8.12
C LYS A 18 -5.86 -12.68 -7.73
N ALA A 19 -5.13 -13.43 -8.55
CA ALA A 19 -3.73 -13.78 -8.29
C ALA A 19 -2.79 -12.59 -8.47
N LYS A 20 -3.08 -11.68 -9.42
CA LYS A 20 -2.34 -10.45 -9.63
C LYS A 20 -2.64 -9.39 -8.57
N LEU A 21 -3.83 -9.43 -7.98
CA LEU A 21 -4.19 -8.67 -6.79
C LEU A 21 -3.66 -9.40 -5.55
N VAL A 22 -2.34 -9.41 -5.37
CA VAL A 22 -1.75 -9.73 -4.07
C VAL A 22 -2.36 -8.73 -3.07
N PRO A 23 -3.13 -9.17 -2.06
CA PRO A 23 -3.58 -8.26 -1.01
C PRO A 23 -2.31 -7.76 -0.34
N SER A 24 -2.00 -6.49 -0.54
CA SER A 24 -0.79 -5.86 -0.04
C SER A 24 -0.76 -6.01 1.48
N GLY A 25 0.02 -6.99 1.94
CA GLY A 25 0.36 -7.19 3.33
C GLY A 25 -0.82 -7.65 4.19
N LEU A 26 -0.57 -8.68 4.98
CA LEU A 26 -1.23 -8.85 6.26
C LEU A 26 -1.31 -7.46 6.94
N LEU A 27 -2.49 -6.85 7.06
CA LEU A 27 -2.66 -5.68 7.91
C LEU A 27 -2.34 -6.16 9.31
N GLN A 28 -1.08 -5.98 9.71
CA GLN A 28 -0.60 -6.38 11.02
C GLN A 28 -1.48 -5.61 12.00
N HIS A 29 -2.19 -6.35 12.86
CA HIS A 29 -3.02 -5.74 13.88
C HIS A 29 -2.09 -4.89 14.75
N VAL A 30 -2.07 -3.59 14.51
CA VAL A 30 -1.34 -2.64 15.34
C VAL A 30 -2.13 -2.58 16.63
N MET A 31 -1.60 -3.18 17.69
CA MET A 31 -2.17 -3.05 19.04
C MET A 31 -2.40 -1.57 19.33
N ILE A 32 -3.65 -1.22 19.66
CA ILE A 32 -4.05 0.14 20.01
C ILE A 32 -3.45 0.42 21.40
N PRO A 33 -2.59 1.44 21.54
CA PRO A 33 -2.04 1.82 22.83
C PRO A 33 -3.16 2.31 23.77
N GLU A 34 -3.04 1.99 25.07
CA GLU A 34 -4.02 2.44 26.07
C GLU A 34 -3.84 3.92 26.45
N TRP A 35 -2.69 4.53 26.11
CA TRP A 35 -2.35 5.89 26.46
C TRP A 35 -1.75 6.68 25.29
N LYS A 36 -1.89 8.01 25.33
CA LYS A 36 -1.58 8.92 24.21
C LYS A 36 -0.17 8.81 23.64
N TRP A 37 0.83 8.42 24.44
CA TRP A 37 2.25 8.36 24.02
C TRP A 37 2.87 6.98 24.23
N ASP A 38 2.04 5.97 24.46
CA ASP A 38 2.53 4.61 24.79
C ASP A 38 3.19 3.96 23.57
N ARG A 39 2.85 4.41 22.37
CA ARG A 39 3.46 3.92 21.13
C ARG A 39 3.56 4.98 20.05
N VAL A 40 4.74 5.60 19.94
CA VAL A 40 5.08 6.43 18.78
C VAL A 40 5.71 5.56 17.70
N THR A 41 5.13 5.55 16.50
CA THR A 41 5.70 4.89 15.33
C THR A 41 6.31 5.92 14.40
N MET A 42 7.50 5.62 13.89
CA MET A 42 8.28 6.57 13.11
C MET A 42 8.88 5.88 11.90
N ASP A 43 8.65 6.45 10.72
CA ASP A 43 9.09 5.86 9.45
C ASP A 43 9.52 6.93 8.45
N PHE A 44 10.32 6.54 7.47
CA PHE A 44 10.82 7.42 6.42
C PHE A 44 10.46 6.87 5.04
N VAL A 45 9.92 7.74 4.19
CA VAL A 45 9.78 7.45 2.76
C VAL A 45 10.91 8.17 2.03
N LEU A 46 11.76 7.42 1.32
CA LEU A 46 12.88 7.93 0.52
C LEU A 46 12.58 7.76 -0.98
N GLY A 47 13.35 8.46 -1.82
CA GLY A 47 13.27 8.29 -3.28
C GLY A 47 12.07 8.97 -3.93
N LEU A 48 11.49 9.98 -3.27
CA LEU A 48 10.43 10.79 -3.85
C LEU A 48 10.99 11.76 -4.90
N PRO A 49 10.15 12.27 -5.82
CA PRO A 49 10.54 13.36 -6.69
C PRO A 49 11.10 14.54 -5.88
N LEU A 50 12.25 15.07 -6.32
CA LEU A 50 12.95 16.13 -5.61
C LEU A 50 12.07 17.38 -5.50
N SER A 51 11.92 17.88 -4.27
CA SER A 51 11.36 19.20 -4.02
C SER A 51 12.27 20.32 -4.57
N PRO A 52 11.77 21.56 -4.72
CA PRO A 52 12.61 22.70 -5.14
C PRO A 52 13.83 22.95 -4.23
N LYS A 53 13.77 22.49 -2.97
CA LYS A 53 14.87 22.56 -2.00
C LYS A 53 15.76 21.30 -2.00
N LYS A 54 15.65 20.45 -3.02
CA LYS A 54 16.42 19.20 -3.21
C LYS A 54 16.27 18.19 -2.07
N LYS A 55 15.05 18.06 -1.54
CA LYS A 55 14.67 16.99 -0.61
C LYS A 55 13.81 15.95 -1.32
N ASP A 56 14.05 14.68 -1.04
CA ASP A 56 13.37 13.49 -1.58
C ASP A 56 12.83 12.56 -0.47
N ALA A 57 12.94 13.00 0.78
CA ALA A 57 12.56 12.24 1.96
C ALA A 57 11.44 12.92 2.75
N ILE A 58 10.50 12.13 3.25
CA ILE A 58 9.47 12.57 4.19
C ILE A 58 9.59 11.75 5.47
N TRP A 59 9.46 12.42 6.61
CA TRP A 59 9.40 11.79 7.92
C TRP A 59 7.96 11.67 8.37
N VAL A 60 7.52 10.45 8.65
CA VAL A 60 6.18 10.15 9.16
C VAL A 60 6.33 9.82 10.65
N VAL A 61 5.65 10.60 11.49
CA VAL A 61 5.56 10.35 12.92
C VAL A 61 4.08 10.17 13.24
N LEU A 62 3.74 9.02 13.81
CA LEU A 62 2.42 8.69 14.30
C LEU A 62 2.51 8.56 15.82
N ASP A 63 1.69 9.34 16.51
CA ASP A 63 1.42 9.22 17.95
C ASP A 63 0.13 8.43 18.16
#